data_AF-A0A1I1CVB1-F1
#
_entry.id   AF-A0A1I1CVB1-F1
#
_cell.length_a   1.000
_cell.length_b   1.000
_cell.length_c   1.000
_cell.angle_alpha   90.00
_cell.angle_beta   90.00
_cell.angle_gamma   90.00
#
_symmetry.space_group_name_H-M   'P 1'
#
loop_
_entity.id
_entity.type
_entity.pdbx_description
1 polymer ?
#
loop_
_entity_poly.entity_id
_entity_poly.type
_entity_poly.pdbx_seq_one_letter_code
_entity_poly.pdbx_strand_id
1 'polypeptide(L)'
;MKLKIFSRKDLIHAVKCHDIDSKTAVISFYDKETEPVSLDGTGGRVFSVQLDDLDKSELKDAYYHFFDEASEAAEFVIRAVNDGCTLIFQCECGMSRSAGCAAAVTEFFEGSSTAIFADPKYCPNLAVFHKMYYALCCARLKLTDIDTDKYRNVDVAADRQAAIKRLLAIIRREVELSKNEDHRSELFGAYFITNDGISYSFEGGMGSFFTAGNIEELLEKYAEEDFLFVCYRMWDDITEEDSESGRTYFTMGKVGALEYFELIDKKYNVREEIVYD
;
A
#
# COMPACT_ATOMS: atom_id res chain seq x y z
N MET A 1 -16.69 -2.86 5.89
CA MET A 1 -16.88 -3.55 4.58
C MET A 1 -17.27 -5.01 4.84
N LYS A 2 -17.86 -5.76 3.88
CA LYS A 2 -18.09 -7.21 4.03
C LYS A 2 -17.08 -7.99 3.21
N LEU A 3 -16.27 -8.80 3.88
CA LEU A 3 -15.17 -9.56 3.26
C LEU A 3 -15.23 -11.03 3.68
N LYS A 4 -14.91 -11.94 2.74
CA LYS A 4 -14.74 -13.37 3.00
C LYS A 4 -13.44 -13.89 2.36
N ILE A 5 -12.79 -14.85 3.00
CA ILE A 5 -11.61 -15.57 2.46
C ILE A 5 -12.01 -17.01 2.22
N PHE A 6 -11.96 -17.46 0.96
CA PHE A 6 -12.42 -18.77 0.52
C PHE A 6 -11.28 -19.63 -0.04
N SER A 7 -11.36 -20.93 0.21
CA SER A 7 -10.66 -21.91 -0.63
C SER A 7 -11.36 -22.05 -1.98
N ARG A 8 -10.69 -22.68 -2.94
CA ARG A 8 -11.30 -23.02 -4.24
C ARG A 8 -12.56 -23.87 -4.04
N LYS A 9 -12.50 -24.82 -3.10
CA LYS A 9 -13.63 -25.68 -2.73
C LYS A 9 -14.80 -24.87 -2.18
N ASP A 10 -14.53 -23.89 -1.33
CA ASP A 10 -15.57 -23.04 -0.73
C ASP A 10 -16.25 -22.15 -1.77
N LEU A 11 -15.49 -21.57 -2.70
CA LEU A 11 -16.08 -20.77 -3.78
C LEU A 11 -16.93 -21.63 -4.72
N ILE A 12 -16.46 -22.81 -5.13
CA ILE A 12 -17.25 -23.74 -5.95
C ILE A 12 -18.53 -24.15 -5.21
N HIS A 13 -18.45 -24.36 -3.89
CA HIS A 13 -19.62 -24.68 -3.07
C HIS A 13 -20.60 -23.51 -3.03
N ALA A 14 -20.14 -22.29 -2.79
CA ALA A 14 -20.96 -21.08 -2.78
C ALA A 14 -21.67 -20.85 -4.13
N VAL A 15 -20.99 -21.08 -5.26
CA VAL A 15 -21.61 -21.04 -6.59
C VAL A 15 -22.74 -22.06 -6.71
N LYS A 16 -22.50 -23.32 -6.31
CA LYS A 16 -23.51 -24.39 -6.36
C LYS A 16 -24.70 -24.14 -5.44
N CYS A 17 -24.48 -23.47 -4.32
CA CYS A 17 -25.51 -23.12 -3.35
C CYS A 17 -26.25 -21.82 -3.67
N HIS A 18 -25.90 -21.14 -4.76
CA HIS A 18 -26.46 -19.83 -5.14
C HIS A 18 -26.19 -18.73 -4.10
N ASP A 19 -25.06 -18.81 -3.39
CA ASP A 19 -24.60 -17.80 -2.43
C ASP A 19 -23.80 -16.66 -3.09
N ILE A 20 -23.64 -16.71 -4.41
CA ILE A 20 -22.98 -15.70 -5.24
C ILE A 20 -24.04 -15.03 -6.11
N ASP A 21 -24.07 -13.69 -6.10
CA ASP A 21 -25.05 -12.88 -6.80
C ASP A 21 -24.44 -11.60 -7.38
N SER A 22 -25.28 -10.74 -7.99
CA SER A 22 -24.89 -9.42 -8.53
C SER A 22 -24.30 -8.44 -7.50
N LYS A 23 -24.41 -8.73 -6.19
CA LYS A 23 -23.79 -7.97 -5.11
C LYS A 23 -22.55 -8.65 -4.54
N THR A 24 -21.96 -9.58 -5.30
CA THR A 24 -20.73 -10.26 -4.95
C THR A 24 -19.63 -9.92 -5.96
N ALA A 25 -18.44 -9.62 -5.46
CA ALA A 25 -17.23 -9.40 -6.25
C ALA A 25 -16.10 -10.28 -5.72
N VAL A 26 -15.43 -11.00 -6.63
CA VAL A 26 -14.44 -12.03 -6.28
C VAL A 26 -13.10 -11.72 -6.92
N ILE A 27 -12.04 -11.67 -6.10
CA ILE A 27 -10.66 -11.80 -6.58
C ILE A 27 -10.29 -13.28 -6.48
N SER A 28 -10.05 -13.93 -7.61
CA SER A 28 -9.83 -15.38 -7.70
C SER A 28 -8.41 -15.66 -8.18
N PHE A 29 -7.53 -16.05 -7.25
CA PHE A 29 -6.20 -16.54 -7.57
C PHE A 29 -6.28 -18.03 -7.96
N TYR A 30 -5.48 -18.41 -8.95
CA TYR A 30 -5.33 -19.79 -9.39
C TYR A 30 -3.90 -20.10 -9.83
N ASP A 31 -3.51 -21.37 -9.69
CA ASP A 31 -2.19 -21.86 -10.13
C ASP A 31 -2.17 -22.06 -11.65
N LYS A 32 -1.01 -21.96 -12.27
CA LYS A 32 -0.82 -22.15 -13.73
C LYS A 32 -1.35 -23.49 -14.26
N GLU A 33 -1.33 -24.53 -13.43
CA GLU A 33 -1.80 -25.88 -13.76
C GLU A 33 -3.32 -26.05 -13.61
N THR A 34 -4.02 -25.00 -13.17
CA THR A 34 -5.45 -25.04 -12.87
C THR A 34 -6.21 -23.99 -13.67
N GLU A 35 -7.49 -24.26 -13.95
CA GLU A 35 -8.38 -23.28 -14.57
C GLU A 35 -8.98 -22.36 -13.51
N PRO A 36 -9.29 -21.09 -13.83
CA PRO A 36 -10.01 -20.20 -12.91
C PRO A 36 -11.39 -20.76 -12.56
N VAL A 37 -11.91 -20.38 -11.39
CA VAL A 37 -13.29 -20.75 -10.99
C VAL A 37 -14.28 -19.87 -11.77
N SER A 38 -15.14 -20.49 -12.59
CA SER A 38 -16.21 -19.78 -13.28
C SER A 38 -17.35 -19.38 -12.33
N LEU A 39 -17.83 -18.15 -12.48
CA LEU A 39 -19.04 -17.63 -11.82
C LEU A 39 -20.23 -17.51 -12.80
N ASP A 40 -20.18 -18.19 -13.94
CA ASP A 40 -21.20 -18.07 -14.98
C ASP A 40 -22.61 -18.36 -14.43
N GLY A 41 -23.56 -17.52 -14.81
CA GLY A 41 -24.96 -17.64 -14.39
C GLY A 41 -25.25 -17.17 -12.96
N THR A 42 -24.26 -16.75 -12.17
CA THR A 42 -24.49 -16.19 -10.81
C THR A 42 -24.79 -14.69 -10.82
N GLY A 43 -24.33 -13.97 -11.86
CA GLY A 43 -24.36 -12.51 -11.89
C GLY A 43 -23.27 -11.83 -11.04
N GLY A 44 -22.49 -12.61 -10.28
CA GLY A 44 -21.33 -12.13 -9.54
C GLY A 44 -20.20 -11.70 -10.47
N ARG A 45 -19.38 -10.78 -9.96
CA ARG A 45 -18.21 -10.27 -10.68
C ARG A 45 -16.97 -11.03 -10.25
N VAL A 46 -16.11 -11.38 -11.19
CA VAL A 46 -14.83 -12.04 -10.89
C VAL A 46 -13.69 -11.34 -11.61
N PHE A 47 -12.58 -11.19 -10.89
CA PHE A 47 -11.29 -10.79 -11.43
C PHE A 47 -10.32 -11.94 -11.14
N SER A 48 -9.98 -12.70 -12.17
CA SER A 48 -9.15 -13.90 -12.07
C SER A 48 -7.69 -13.55 -12.30
N VAL A 49 -6.80 -14.08 -11.43
CA VAL A 49 -5.37 -13.82 -11.46
C VAL A 49 -4.62 -15.14 -11.41
N GLN A 50 -3.83 -15.44 -12.43
CA GLN A 50 -2.90 -16.56 -12.38
C GLN A 50 -1.67 -16.15 -11.60
N LEU A 51 -1.44 -16.73 -10.42
CA LEU A 51 -0.31 -16.33 -9.56
C LEU A 51 0.14 -17.50 -8.70
N ASP A 52 1.35 -18.00 -8.93
CA ASP A 52 1.91 -19.08 -8.13
C ASP A 52 2.09 -18.66 -6.65
N ASP A 53 1.91 -19.61 -5.73
CA ASP A 53 1.98 -19.36 -4.28
C ASP A 53 3.43 -19.33 -3.78
N LEU A 54 4.16 -18.29 -4.16
CA LEU A 54 5.56 -18.10 -3.80
C LEU A 54 5.70 -17.11 -2.65
N ASP A 55 6.54 -17.44 -1.67
CA ASP A 55 6.88 -16.53 -0.59
C ASP A 55 7.85 -15.43 -1.05
N LYS A 56 7.87 -14.30 -0.31
CA LYS A 56 8.77 -13.17 -0.61
C LYS A 56 10.25 -13.60 -0.69
N SER A 57 10.67 -14.57 0.13
CA SER A 57 12.04 -15.12 0.14
C SER A 57 12.39 -15.90 -1.13
N GLU A 58 11.40 -16.48 -1.81
CA GLU A 58 11.58 -17.28 -3.03
C GLU A 58 11.62 -16.39 -4.28
N LEU A 59 10.97 -15.22 -4.23
CA LEU A 59 10.81 -14.34 -5.38
C LEU A 59 12.10 -13.65 -5.83
N LYS A 60 13.01 -13.26 -4.92
CA LYS A 60 14.24 -12.51 -5.26
C LYS A 60 13.95 -11.40 -6.30
N ASP A 61 14.63 -11.40 -7.45
CA ASP A 61 14.45 -10.44 -8.55
C ASP A 61 13.09 -10.58 -9.27
N ALA A 62 12.40 -11.71 -9.14
CA ALA A 62 11.05 -11.90 -9.70
C ALA A 62 9.98 -11.14 -8.91
N TYR A 63 10.29 -10.60 -7.72
CA TYR A 63 9.35 -9.80 -6.93
C TYR A 63 8.81 -8.60 -7.71
N TYR A 64 9.62 -8.00 -8.58
CA TYR A 64 9.23 -6.84 -9.38
C TYR A 64 8.05 -7.15 -10.30
N HIS A 65 8.05 -8.34 -10.92
CA HIS A 65 6.99 -8.81 -11.83
C HIS A 65 6.00 -9.76 -11.14
N PHE A 66 6.08 -9.88 -9.82
CA PHE A 66 5.12 -10.65 -9.06
C PHE A 66 3.82 -9.86 -8.92
N PHE A 67 2.72 -10.46 -9.38
CA PHE A 67 1.37 -9.89 -9.34
C PHE A 67 1.25 -8.55 -10.10
N ASP A 68 1.55 -8.57 -11.39
CA ASP A 68 1.50 -7.39 -12.27
C ASP A 68 0.07 -6.82 -12.41
N GLU A 69 -0.96 -7.65 -12.27
CA GLU A 69 -2.37 -7.26 -12.32
C GLU A 69 -2.88 -6.58 -11.04
N ALA A 70 -1.99 -6.28 -10.08
CA ALA A 70 -2.38 -5.68 -8.80
C ALA A 70 -3.08 -4.32 -8.98
N SER A 71 -2.69 -3.51 -9.97
CA SER A 71 -3.31 -2.20 -10.23
C SER A 71 -4.79 -2.37 -10.62
N GLU A 72 -5.07 -3.24 -11.58
CA GLU A 72 -6.43 -3.55 -12.04
C GLU A 72 -7.26 -4.23 -10.95
N ALA A 73 -6.64 -5.12 -10.17
CA ALA A 73 -7.27 -5.74 -9.01
C ALA A 73 -7.68 -4.69 -7.95
N ALA A 74 -6.84 -3.69 -7.69
CA ALA A 74 -7.15 -2.60 -6.76
C ALA A 74 -8.30 -1.73 -7.24
N GLU A 75 -8.32 -1.36 -8.51
CA GLU A 75 -9.45 -0.63 -9.10
C GLU A 75 -10.74 -1.45 -9.04
N PHE A 76 -10.68 -2.75 -9.35
CA PHE A 76 -11.80 -3.67 -9.22
C PHE A 76 -12.36 -3.68 -7.79
N VAL A 77 -11.48 -3.76 -6.77
CA VAL A 77 -11.87 -3.72 -5.36
C VAL A 77 -12.53 -2.39 -4.98
N ILE A 78 -11.92 -1.25 -5.32
CA ILE A 78 -12.49 0.07 -4.98
C ILE A 78 -13.87 0.25 -5.61
N ARG A 79 -14.03 -0.11 -6.89
CA ARG A 79 -15.33 -0.04 -7.58
C ARG A 79 -16.35 -0.99 -6.95
N ALA A 80 -15.95 -2.19 -6.59
CA ALA A 80 -16.82 -3.15 -5.90
C ALA A 80 -17.29 -2.63 -4.51
N VAL A 81 -16.39 -2.01 -3.75
CA VAL A 81 -16.74 -1.34 -2.48
C VAL A 81 -17.72 -0.19 -2.74
N ASN A 82 -17.46 0.62 -3.77
CA ASN A 82 -18.34 1.73 -4.13
C ASN A 82 -19.77 1.27 -4.48
N ASP A 83 -19.90 0.11 -5.13
CA ASP A 83 -21.19 -0.49 -5.49
C ASP A 83 -21.87 -1.25 -4.33
N GLY A 84 -21.24 -1.28 -3.16
CA GLY A 84 -21.74 -1.96 -1.97
C GLY A 84 -21.67 -3.48 -2.04
N CYS A 85 -20.69 -4.04 -2.76
CA CYS A 85 -20.54 -5.49 -2.88
C CYS A 85 -19.95 -6.14 -1.62
N THR A 86 -20.29 -7.41 -1.44
CA THR A 86 -19.51 -8.33 -0.61
C THR A 86 -18.27 -8.75 -1.40
N LEU A 87 -17.09 -8.57 -0.81
CA LEU A 87 -15.83 -9.00 -1.40
C LEU A 87 -15.49 -10.42 -0.97
N ILE A 88 -15.05 -11.23 -1.92
CA ILE A 88 -14.52 -12.57 -1.67
C ILE A 88 -13.11 -12.64 -2.25
N PHE A 89 -12.16 -13.07 -1.44
CA PHE A 89 -10.79 -13.36 -1.87
C PHE A 89 -10.63 -14.87 -1.84
N GLN A 90 -10.29 -15.45 -2.98
CA GLN A 90 -10.16 -16.90 -3.14
C GLN A 90 -8.79 -17.27 -3.69
N CYS A 91 -8.20 -18.32 -3.12
CA CYS A 91 -7.10 -19.08 -3.72
C CYS A 91 -7.36 -20.57 -3.44
N GLU A 92 -6.40 -21.44 -3.71
CA GLU A 92 -6.53 -22.90 -3.68
C GLU A 92 -7.02 -23.38 -2.31
N CYS A 93 -6.27 -23.05 -1.26
CA CYS A 93 -6.57 -23.44 0.12
C CYS A 93 -7.28 -22.35 0.93
N GLY A 94 -7.38 -21.11 0.42
CA GLY A 94 -7.98 -20.00 1.15
C GLY A 94 -7.14 -19.53 2.35
N MET A 95 -5.81 -19.65 2.26
CA MET A 95 -4.90 -19.43 3.40
C MET A 95 -3.76 -18.45 3.11
N SER A 96 -3.23 -18.43 1.87
CA SER A 96 -2.00 -17.71 1.53
C SER A 96 -2.26 -16.46 0.68
N ARG A 97 -2.28 -16.57 -0.66
CA ARG A 97 -2.54 -15.45 -1.60
C ARG A 97 -3.84 -14.70 -1.28
N SER A 98 -4.94 -15.43 -1.11
CA SER A 98 -6.25 -14.83 -0.79
C SER A 98 -6.26 -14.12 0.57
N ALA A 99 -5.60 -14.67 1.58
CA ALA A 99 -5.50 -14.04 2.89
C ALA A 99 -4.58 -12.80 2.86
N GLY A 100 -3.47 -12.84 2.09
CA GLY A 100 -2.60 -11.68 1.88
C GLY A 100 -3.33 -10.53 1.19
N CYS A 101 -4.09 -10.84 0.13
CA CYS A 101 -4.92 -9.86 -0.57
C CYS A 101 -6.04 -9.30 0.32
N ALA A 102 -6.74 -10.17 1.05
CA ALA A 102 -7.76 -9.75 2.02
C ALA A 102 -7.18 -8.89 3.15
N ALA A 103 -6.00 -9.23 3.66
CA ALA A 103 -5.28 -8.45 4.66
C ALA A 103 -4.94 -7.07 4.13
N ALA A 104 -4.47 -6.94 2.89
CA ALA A 104 -4.15 -5.65 2.28
C ALA A 104 -5.39 -4.76 2.13
N VAL A 105 -6.50 -5.34 1.66
CA VAL A 105 -7.76 -4.62 1.50
C VAL A 105 -8.34 -4.22 2.87
N THR A 106 -8.25 -5.10 3.86
CA THR A 106 -8.65 -4.81 5.25
C THR A 106 -7.78 -3.72 5.85
N GLU A 107 -6.47 -3.76 5.62
CA GLU A 107 -5.54 -2.71 6.07
C GLU A 107 -5.89 -1.35 5.47
N PHE A 108 -6.10 -1.31 4.16
CA PHE A 108 -6.35 -0.07 3.42
C PHE A 108 -7.65 0.61 3.84
N PHE A 109 -8.74 -0.16 4.03
CA PHE A 109 -10.04 0.40 4.41
C PHE A 109 -10.25 0.48 5.92
N GLU A 110 -9.81 -0.51 6.69
CA GLU A 110 -10.20 -0.65 8.11
C GLU A 110 -9.02 -0.56 9.06
N GLY A 111 -7.79 -0.74 8.56
CA GLY A 111 -6.57 -0.53 9.33
C GLY A 111 -6.28 -1.63 10.34
N SER A 112 -6.86 -2.80 10.12
CA SER A 112 -6.99 -3.87 11.11
C SER A 112 -6.52 -5.22 10.56
N SER A 113 -5.57 -5.23 9.61
CA SER A 113 -5.06 -6.47 9.01
C SER A 113 -4.45 -7.45 10.01
N THR A 114 -4.02 -6.97 11.18
CA THR A 114 -3.52 -7.81 12.29
C THR A 114 -4.49 -8.94 12.65
N ALA A 115 -5.81 -8.73 12.52
CA ALA A 115 -6.79 -9.78 12.79
C ALA A 115 -6.65 -10.98 11.84
N ILE A 116 -6.25 -10.75 10.57
CA ILE A 116 -6.02 -11.81 9.59
C ILE A 116 -4.64 -12.44 9.80
N PHE A 117 -3.61 -11.64 10.10
CA PHE A 117 -2.26 -12.16 10.38
C PHE A 117 -2.16 -12.96 11.68
N ALA A 118 -2.97 -12.63 12.69
CA ALA A 118 -2.97 -13.32 13.98
C ALA A 118 -3.89 -14.55 14.01
N ASP A 119 -4.75 -14.75 13.01
CA ASP A 119 -5.62 -15.92 12.94
C ASP A 119 -4.82 -17.14 12.44
N PRO A 120 -4.68 -18.21 13.25
CA PRO A 120 -3.89 -19.39 12.89
C PRO A 120 -4.45 -20.17 11.69
N LYS A 121 -5.66 -19.87 11.22
CA LYS A 121 -6.21 -20.40 9.98
C LYS A 121 -5.46 -19.89 8.75
N TYR A 122 -4.84 -18.72 8.83
CA TYR A 122 -4.24 -18.07 7.68
C TYR A 122 -2.71 -18.07 7.77
N CYS A 123 -2.08 -18.09 6.61
CA CYS A 123 -0.64 -17.86 6.46
C CYS A 123 -0.49 -16.82 5.34
N PRO A 124 -0.88 -15.55 5.58
CA PRO A 124 -1.06 -14.58 4.50
C PRO A 124 0.23 -14.35 3.70
N ASN A 125 0.12 -14.41 2.37
CA ASN A 125 1.27 -14.16 1.49
C ASN A 125 1.69 -12.68 1.57
N LEU A 126 2.87 -12.42 2.13
CA LEU A 126 3.37 -11.06 2.31
C LEU A 126 3.67 -10.33 1.01
N ALA A 127 4.07 -11.04 -0.05
CA ALA A 127 4.30 -10.42 -1.35
C ALA A 127 2.99 -9.91 -1.97
N VAL A 128 1.93 -10.72 -1.90
CA VAL A 128 0.58 -10.32 -2.34
C VAL A 128 0.06 -9.17 -1.49
N PHE A 129 0.24 -9.24 -0.17
CA PHE A 129 -0.16 -8.16 0.74
C PHE A 129 0.47 -6.82 0.34
N HIS A 130 1.79 -6.76 0.20
CA HIS A 130 2.49 -5.53 -0.17
C HIS A 130 2.07 -5.00 -1.55
N LYS A 131 2.03 -5.87 -2.57
CA LYS A 131 1.66 -5.49 -3.94
C LYS A 131 0.23 -4.96 -4.01
N MET A 132 -0.71 -5.63 -3.35
CA MET A 132 -2.11 -5.23 -3.32
C MET A 132 -2.32 -3.94 -2.53
N TYR A 133 -1.69 -3.80 -1.35
CA TYR A 133 -1.81 -2.60 -0.53
C TYR A 133 -1.27 -1.37 -1.28
N TYR A 134 -0.11 -1.54 -1.92
CA TYR A 134 0.47 -0.53 -2.79
C TYR A 134 -0.50 -0.12 -3.90
N ALA A 135 -1.02 -1.09 -4.64
CA ALA A 135 -1.94 -0.83 -5.74
C ALA A 135 -3.21 -0.11 -5.28
N LEU A 136 -3.73 -0.40 -4.08
CA LEU A 136 -4.87 0.32 -3.49
C LEU A 136 -4.53 1.79 -3.18
N CYS A 137 -3.33 2.07 -2.66
CA CYS A 137 -2.86 3.43 -2.43
C CYS A 137 -2.77 4.23 -3.73
N CYS A 138 -2.23 3.63 -4.80
CA CYS A 138 -2.20 4.23 -6.13
C CYS A 138 -3.59 4.42 -6.72
N ALA A 139 -4.44 3.40 -6.66
CA ALA A 139 -5.80 3.46 -7.21
C ALA A 139 -6.64 4.54 -6.52
N ARG A 140 -6.45 4.77 -5.22
CA ARG A 140 -7.06 5.89 -4.48
C ARG A 140 -6.74 7.25 -5.09
N LEU A 141 -5.51 7.45 -5.54
CA LEU A 141 -5.07 8.71 -6.17
C LEU A 141 -5.52 8.81 -7.63
N LYS A 142 -5.61 7.69 -8.35
CA LYS A 142 -6.02 7.63 -9.76
C LYS A 142 -7.54 7.78 -9.97
N LEU A 143 -8.35 7.15 -9.12
CA LEU A 143 -9.81 7.08 -9.25
C LEU A 143 -10.50 8.35 -8.74
N THR A 144 -10.37 9.43 -9.50
CA THR A 144 -10.96 10.75 -9.17
C THR A 144 -12.50 10.78 -9.22
N ASP A 145 -13.14 9.80 -9.86
CA ASP A 145 -14.60 9.63 -9.91
C ASP A 145 -15.18 9.00 -8.63
N ILE A 146 -14.34 8.40 -7.78
CA ILE A 146 -14.75 7.72 -6.55
C ILE A 146 -13.99 8.30 -5.37
N ASP A 147 -14.71 9.03 -4.51
CA ASP A 147 -14.21 9.36 -3.18
C ASP A 147 -14.06 8.06 -2.37
N THR A 148 -12.84 7.55 -2.33
CA THR A 148 -12.48 6.29 -1.68
C THR A 148 -12.33 6.48 -0.16
N ASP A 149 -11.93 7.68 0.28
CA ASP A 149 -11.68 7.96 1.69
C ASP A 149 -12.98 7.89 2.52
N LYS A 150 -14.15 8.14 1.92
CA LYS A 150 -15.45 7.94 2.59
C LYS A 150 -15.73 6.49 3.06
N TYR A 151 -14.99 5.52 2.52
CA TYR A 151 -15.11 4.11 2.89
C TYR A 151 -14.03 3.65 3.89
N ARG A 152 -13.03 4.50 4.15
CA ARG A 152 -11.95 4.19 5.09
C ARG A 152 -12.42 4.52 6.51
N ASN A 153 -12.03 3.70 7.48
CA ASN A 153 -12.28 3.94 8.90
C ASN A 153 -11.66 5.28 9.30
N VAL A 154 -12.26 6.02 10.24
CA VAL A 154 -11.76 7.33 10.70
C VAL A 154 -10.33 7.23 11.25
N ASP A 155 -9.97 6.09 11.86
CA ASP A 155 -8.61 5.85 12.35
C ASP A 155 -7.59 5.57 11.21
N VAL A 156 -8.07 5.36 9.98
CA VAL A 156 -7.29 5.06 8.76
C VAL A 156 -7.33 6.20 7.76
N ALA A 157 -8.46 6.91 7.68
CA ALA A 157 -8.59 8.21 7.08
C ALA A 157 -7.77 9.16 7.96
N ALA A 158 -6.46 9.14 7.76
CA ALA A 158 -5.52 9.89 8.56
C ALA A 158 -6.01 11.33 8.65
N ASP A 159 -6.06 11.86 9.87
CA ASP A 159 -5.85 13.29 10.01
C ASP A 159 -4.45 13.54 9.44
N ARG A 160 -4.43 13.94 8.16
CA ARG A 160 -3.20 14.13 7.39
C ARG A 160 -2.25 15.05 8.14
N GLN A 161 -2.79 16.06 8.84
CA GLN A 161 -1.96 16.97 9.61
C GLN A 161 -1.34 16.28 10.83
N ALA A 162 -2.10 15.42 11.52
CA ALA A 162 -1.55 14.61 12.60
C ALA A 162 -0.50 13.60 12.11
N ALA A 163 -0.68 13.01 10.91
CA ALA A 163 0.31 12.16 10.29
C ALA A 163 1.59 12.94 9.96
N ILE A 164 1.48 14.06 9.26
CA ILE A 164 2.59 14.97 8.96
C ILE A 164 3.36 15.31 10.24
N LYS A 165 2.65 15.73 11.30
CA LYS A 165 3.26 16.05 12.59
C LYS A 165 4.07 14.90 13.17
N ARG A 166 3.51 13.68 13.15
CA ARG A 166 4.21 12.48 13.63
C ARG A 166 5.48 12.23 12.83
N LEU A 167 5.39 12.25 11.49
CA LEU A 167 6.53 11.96 10.62
C LEU A 167 7.62 13.02 10.76
N LEU A 168 7.25 14.31 10.82
CA LEU A 168 8.20 15.40 11.08
C LEU A 168 8.89 15.25 12.42
N ALA A 169 8.20 14.79 13.47
CA ALA A 169 8.82 14.54 14.77
C ALA A 169 9.87 13.42 14.73
N ILE A 170 9.61 12.36 13.95
CA ILE A 170 10.57 11.27 13.72
C ILE A 170 11.79 11.79 12.95
N ILE A 171 11.57 12.49 11.84
CA ILE A 171 12.65 13.05 11.01
C ILE A 171 13.50 14.03 11.83
N ARG A 172 12.89 14.95 12.59
CA ARG A 172 13.61 15.89 13.46
C ARG A 172 14.49 15.16 14.48
N ARG A 173 13.97 14.09 15.08
CA ARG A 173 14.75 13.27 16.02
C ARG A 173 15.98 12.65 15.35
N GLU A 174 15.83 12.08 14.15
CA GLU A 174 16.94 11.47 13.41
C GLU A 174 17.98 12.51 12.96
N VAL A 175 17.53 13.68 12.51
CA VAL A 175 18.40 14.81 12.17
C VAL A 175 19.21 15.26 13.39
N GLU A 176 18.59 15.42 14.56
CA GLU A 176 19.30 15.76 15.79
C GLU A 176 20.30 14.69 16.22
N LEU A 177 19.93 13.41 16.14
CA LEU A 177 20.83 12.32 16.51
C LEU A 177 22.04 12.23 15.58
N SER A 178 21.90 12.57 14.30
CA SER A 178 23.00 12.58 13.32
C SER A 178 24.12 13.58 13.64
N LYS A 179 23.86 14.59 14.50
CA LYS A 179 24.87 15.55 14.97
C LYS A 179 25.89 14.93 15.92
N ASN A 180 25.58 13.77 16.51
CA ASN A 180 26.51 13.02 17.35
C ASN A 180 27.39 12.11 16.48
N GLU A 181 28.70 12.31 16.52
CA GLU A 181 29.68 11.55 15.71
C GLU A 181 29.62 10.02 15.96
N ASP A 182 29.13 9.59 17.13
CA ASP A 182 28.97 8.17 17.47
C ASP A 182 27.63 7.56 17.01
N HIS A 183 26.70 8.37 16.50
CA HIS A 183 25.38 7.92 16.06
C HIS A 183 25.29 7.84 14.54
N ARG A 184 24.96 6.66 14.03
CA ARG A 184 24.56 6.49 12.63
C ARG A 184 23.06 6.70 12.53
N SER A 185 22.64 7.77 11.86
CA SER A 185 21.22 8.00 11.62
C SER A 185 20.62 6.82 10.86
N GLU A 186 19.44 6.39 11.28
CA GLU A 186 18.67 5.36 10.59
C GLU A 186 17.88 5.95 9.43
N LEU A 187 17.78 7.28 9.31
CA LEU A 187 17.14 7.95 8.18
C LEU A 187 17.98 7.73 6.90
N PHE A 188 17.41 6.99 5.95
CA PHE A 188 17.99 6.76 4.63
C PHE A 188 17.55 7.84 3.64
N GLY A 189 16.33 8.35 3.75
CA GLY A 189 15.84 9.38 2.84
C GLY A 189 14.55 9.99 3.32
N ALA A 190 14.21 11.14 2.75
CA ALA A 190 12.98 11.85 3.07
C ALA A 190 12.44 12.56 1.83
N TYR A 191 11.12 12.66 1.74
CA TYR A 191 10.42 13.35 0.67
C TYR A 191 9.37 14.28 1.26
N PHE A 192 9.33 15.53 0.78
CA PHE A 192 8.42 16.55 1.28
C PHE A 192 7.76 17.27 0.12
N ILE A 193 6.51 17.68 0.31
CA ILE A 193 5.85 18.66 -0.56
C ILE A 193 5.33 19.78 0.32
N THR A 194 5.65 21.01 -0.04
CA THR A 194 5.24 22.23 0.67
C THR A 194 4.06 22.93 -0.02
N ASN A 195 3.38 23.81 0.70
CA ASN A 195 2.16 24.50 0.25
C ASN A 195 2.40 25.52 -0.88
N ASP A 196 3.65 25.92 -1.09
CA ASP A 196 4.12 26.67 -2.24
C ASP A 196 4.39 25.78 -3.47
N GLY A 197 4.09 24.48 -3.40
CA GLY A 197 4.14 23.55 -4.52
C GLY A 197 5.56 23.19 -4.95
N ILE A 198 6.49 23.12 -4.01
CA ILE A 198 7.85 22.60 -4.22
C ILE A 198 7.94 21.22 -3.60
N SER A 199 8.52 20.26 -4.32
CA SER A 199 8.92 18.98 -3.75
C SER A 199 10.41 18.96 -3.42
N TYR A 200 10.74 18.32 -2.29
CA TYR A 200 12.10 18.15 -1.82
C TYR A 200 12.37 16.66 -1.66
N SER A 201 13.34 16.14 -2.42
CA SER A 201 13.78 14.76 -2.35
C SER A 201 15.18 14.69 -1.77
N PHE A 202 15.33 13.91 -0.70
CA PHE A 202 16.59 13.68 -0.02
C PHE A 202 16.92 12.20 -0.10
N GLU A 203 17.93 11.84 -0.89
CA GLU A 203 18.47 10.49 -0.92
C GLU A 203 19.72 10.39 -0.05
N GLY A 204 19.85 9.29 0.69
CA GLY A 204 21.01 9.03 1.53
C GLY A 204 22.06 8.21 0.79
N GLY A 205 23.26 8.78 0.65
CA GLY A 205 24.47 8.04 0.29
C GLY A 205 25.19 7.41 1.50
N MET A 206 26.18 6.54 1.26
CA MET A 206 27.09 6.06 2.31
C MET A 206 27.90 7.24 2.89
N GLY A 207 27.37 7.89 3.94
CA GLY A 207 28.00 9.04 4.61
C GLY A 207 27.03 10.18 4.94
N SER A 208 25.84 9.86 5.44
CA SER A 208 24.59 10.64 5.62
C SER A 208 24.64 12.01 6.33
N PHE A 209 25.81 12.61 6.57
CA PHE A 209 25.93 13.93 7.21
C PHE A 209 25.42 15.08 6.33
N PHE A 210 25.56 14.99 5.01
CA PHE A 210 25.12 16.05 4.08
C PHE A 210 23.59 16.14 3.99
N THR A 211 22.90 14.99 4.04
CA THR A 211 21.44 14.92 3.93
C THR A 211 20.76 15.53 5.17
N ALA A 212 21.30 15.32 6.36
CA ALA A 212 20.71 15.86 7.61
C ALA A 212 20.74 17.38 7.68
N GLY A 213 21.82 18.03 7.26
CA GLY A 213 21.92 19.50 7.23
C GLY A 213 20.92 20.15 6.28
N ASN A 214 20.76 19.61 5.07
CA ASN A 214 19.78 20.13 4.11
C ASN A 214 18.33 19.92 4.60
N ILE A 215 18.05 18.80 5.27
CA ILE A 215 16.75 18.57 5.91
C ILE A 215 16.53 19.57 7.06
N GLU A 216 17.55 19.84 7.88
CA GLU A 216 17.46 20.84 8.96
C GLU A 216 17.12 22.23 8.40
N GLU A 217 17.84 22.69 7.37
CA GLU A 217 17.56 23.96 6.70
C GLU A 217 16.12 24.03 6.16
N LEU A 218 15.62 22.95 5.57
CA LEU A 218 14.22 22.87 5.12
C LEU A 218 13.24 22.99 6.30
N LEU A 219 13.51 22.28 7.40
CA LEU A 219 12.66 22.23 8.59
C LEU A 219 12.71 23.53 9.42
N GLU A 220 13.70 24.39 9.21
CA GLU A 220 13.77 25.76 9.73
C GLU A 220 13.07 26.77 8.80
N LYS A 221 13.10 26.52 7.49
CA LYS A 221 12.48 27.38 6.47
C LYS A 221 10.94 27.36 6.53
N TYR A 222 10.35 26.20 6.80
CA TYR A 222 8.90 25.99 6.76
C TYR A 222 8.32 25.66 8.13
N ALA A 223 7.12 26.14 8.41
CA ALA A 223 6.35 25.74 9.59
C ALA A 223 5.70 24.35 9.35
N GLU A 224 5.26 23.68 10.41
CA GLU A 224 4.64 22.34 10.34
C GLU A 224 3.39 22.33 9.43
N GLU A 225 2.66 23.44 9.40
CA GLU A 225 1.43 23.64 8.63
C GLU A 225 1.69 23.90 7.14
N ASP A 226 2.94 24.18 6.78
CA ASP A 226 3.32 24.43 5.39
C ASP A 226 3.56 23.13 4.61
N PHE A 227 3.71 22.00 5.29
CA PHE A 227 3.87 20.71 4.63
C PHE A 227 2.50 20.16 4.20
N LEU A 228 2.40 19.77 2.93
CA LEU A 228 1.24 19.09 2.34
C LEU A 228 1.41 17.57 2.30
N PHE A 229 2.66 17.11 2.18
CA PHE A 229 3.03 15.70 2.17
C PHE A 229 4.40 15.52 2.81
N VAL A 230 4.54 14.45 3.60
CA VAL A 230 5.81 14.01 4.18
C VAL A 230 5.92 12.50 4.04
N CYS A 231 7.09 12.02 3.64
CA CYS A 231 7.47 10.62 3.61
C CYS A 231 8.92 10.47 4.08
N TYR A 232 9.25 9.36 4.73
CA TYR A 232 10.63 9.00 5.04
C TYR A 232 10.92 7.54 4.75
N ARG A 233 12.20 7.20 4.60
CA ARG A 233 12.74 5.84 4.47
C ARG A 233 13.84 5.62 5.51
N MET A 234 13.85 4.45 6.16
CA MET A 234 14.90 4.06 7.11
C MET A 234 15.88 3.03 6.50
N TRP A 235 17.08 2.91 7.07
CA TRP A 235 18.16 2.00 6.65
C TRP A 235 17.86 0.52 6.90
N ASP A 236 17.07 0.20 7.93
CA ASP A 236 16.58 -1.17 8.11
C ASP A 236 15.60 -1.47 6.97
N ASP A 237 16.12 -2.19 5.97
CA ASP A 237 15.48 -2.59 4.72
C ASP A 237 13.96 -2.78 4.92
N ILE A 238 13.13 -2.02 4.16
CA ILE A 238 11.68 -2.23 3.89
C ILE A 238 10.72 -1.17 4.47
N THR A 239 11.15 -0.24 5.33
CA THR A 239 10.21 0.72 5.94
C THR A 239 10.23 2.10 5.28
N GLU A 240 9.16 2.39 4.54
CA GLU A 240 8.74 3.76 4.20
C GLU A 240 7.40 4.02 4.86
N GLU A 241 7.24 5.23 5.38
CA GLU A 241 5.97 5.72 5.92
C GLU A 241 5.70 7.10 5.37
N ASP A 242 4.46 7.33 4.94
CA ASP A 242 4.04 8.57 4.33
C ASP A 242 2.73 9.11 4.91
N SER A 243 2.52 10.41 4.78
CA SER A 243 1.37 11.11 5.35
C SER A 243 0.02 10.79 4.69
N GLU A 244 0.01 10.17 3.51
CA GLU A 244 -1.19 9.84 2.74
C GLU A 244 -1.71 8.43 3.02
N SER A 245 -0.80 7.47 3.21
CA SER A 245 -1.13 6.12 3.65
C SER A 245 -1.16 6.01 5.18
N GLY A 246 -0.34 6.82 5.87
CA GLY A 246 -0.18 6.86 7.32
C GLY A 246 0.41 5.59 7.93
N ARG A 247 0.95 4.66 7.12
CA ARG A 247 1.41 3.33 7.56
C ARG A 247 2.75 2.94 6.96
N THR A 248 3.45 2.09 7.70
CA THR A 248 4.84 1.70 7.49
C THR A 248 4.97 0.45 6.61
N TYR A 249 4.71 0.48 5.30
CA TYR A 249 4.92 -0.74 4.47
C TYR A 249 5.16 -0.43 2.99
N PHE A 250 6.42 -0.20 2.61
CA PHE A 250 6.79 -0.22 1.19
C PHE A 250 8.18 -0.83 1.01
N THR A 251 8.23 -2.11 0.60
CA THR A 251 9.19 -2.47 -0.46
C THR A 251 8.48 -2.26 -1.78
N MET A 252 8.30 -1.00 -2.16
CA MET A 252 8.20 -0.74 -3.57
C MET A 252 9.57 -1.06 -4.15
N GLY A 253 9.61 -1.92 -5.16
CA GLY A 253 10.74 -1.85 -6.07
C GLY A 253 10.91 -0.40 -6.56
N LYS A 254 12.13 0.06 -6.84
CA LYS A 254 12.42 1.47 -7.22
C LYS A 254 11.42 2.04 -8.25
N VAL A 255 10.97 1.22 -9.20
CA VAL A 255 9.98 1.58 -10.23
C VAL A 255 8.60 1.91 -9.66
N GLY A 256 8.11 1.13 -8.67
CA GLY A 256 6.81 1.39 -8.05
C GLY A 256 6.80 2.70 -7.26
N ALA A 257 7.88 2.98 -6.52
CA ALA A 257 7.98 4.21 -5.73
C ALA A 257 7.88 5.46 -6.60
N LEU A 258 8.54 5.45 -7.76
CA LEU A 258 8.50 6.56 -8.71
C LEU A 258 7.08 6.83 -9.20
N GLU A 259 6.34 5.80 -9.64
CA GLU A 259 4.95 5.98 -10.09
C GLU A 259 4.04 6.50 -8.98
N TYR A 260 4.24 6.07 -7.73
CA TYR A 260 3.50 6.59 -6.59
C TYR A 260 3.76 8.07 -6.35
N PHE A 261 5.04 8.46 -6.29
CA PHE A 261 5.41 9.85 -6.04
C PHE A 261 5.00 10.76 -7.19
N GLU A 262 5.01 10.30 -8.44
CA GLU A 262 4.43 11.05 -9.57
C GLU A 262 2.92 11.32 -9.38
N LEU A 263 2.17 10.36 -8.84
CA LEU A 263 0.74 10.56 -8.53
C LEU A 263 0.54 11.55 -7.39
N ILE A 264 1.41 11.50 -6.38
CA ILE A 264 1.41 12.42 -5.24
C ILE A 264 1.75 13.85 -5.72
N ASP A 265 2.78 14.02 -6.53
CA ASP A 265 3.18 15.31 -7.10
C ASP A 265 2.08 15.93 -7.93
N LYS A 266 1.44 15.11 -8.77
CA LYS A 266 0.28 15.54 -9.55
C LYS A 266 -0.89 15.94 -8.67
N LYS A 267 -1.18 15.20 -7.59
CA LYS A 267 -2.24 15.53 -6.63
C LYS A 267 -1.98 16.88 -5.97
N TYR A 268 -0.73 17.17 -5.63
CA TYR A 268 -0.32 18.40 -4.96
C TYR A 268 0.11 19.53 -5.89
N ASN A 269 0.02 19.32 -7.20
CA ASN A 269 0.36 20.30 -8.23
C ASN A 269 1.77 20.88 -8.05
N VAL A 270 2.75 19.99 -7.84
CA VAL A 270 4.17 20.34 -7.72
C VAL A 270 4.64 21.06 -8.98
N ARG A 271 5.44 22.11 -8.78
CA ARG A 271 5.94 23.01 -9.83
C ARG A 271 7.46 22.98 -9.97
N GLU A 272 8.15 22.58 -8.92
CA GLU A 272 9.60 22.52 -8.83
C GLU A 272 9.98 21.35 -7.94
N GLU A 273 11.00 20.60 -8.35
CA GLU A 273 11.60 19.51 -7.60
C GLU A 273 13.04 19.88 -7.26
N ILE A 274 13.40 19.73 -5.99
CA ILE A 274 14.76 19.94 -5.48
C ILE A 274 15.27 18.61 -4.95
N VAL A 275 16.29 18.07 -5.62
CA VAL A 275 16.90 16.77 -5.30
C VAL A 275 18.27 16.98 -4.66
N TYR A 276 18.49 16.28 -3.55
CA TYR A 276 19.76 16.23 -2.85
C TYR A 276 20.31 14.79 -2.89
N ASP A 277 21.48 14.62 -3.49
CA ASP A 277 22.24 13.36 -3.62
C ASP A 277 23.40 13.27 -2.60
#